data_AF-D0W722-F1
#
_entry.id   AF-D0W722-F1
#
_cell.length_a   1.000
_cell.length_b   1.000
_cell.length_c   1.000
_cell.angle_alpha   90.00
_cell.angle_beta   90.00
_cell.angle_gamma   90.00
#
_symmetry.space_group_name_H-M   'P 1'
#
loop_
_entity.id
_entity.type
_entity.pdbx_description
1 polymer ?
#
loop_
_entity_poly.entity_id
_entity_poly.type
_entity_poly.pdbx_seq_one_letter_code
_entity_poly.pdbx_strand_id
1 'polypeptide(L)'
;MKPTIALVGRPNVGKSTLFNRLTRTKDALVHDLPGLTRDRHYGHGKVGSKPYLVIDTGGFEPVVDSGILHEMAKQTLQAVDEADAVVFLVDGRTGLTPQDKIIADRLRQSPRPVYLAVNKGEGGNRAVLAAEFYELALGDPYVISGAHGDGVYYLIEDILETFPEPEKEEEAAKHPVFAVIGRPNVGKSTLVNAILGEERVIAFDMAGTTRDSIHIDFEREGKPFTIIDTAGVRRRGKVDEAVEKFSVIKAMQAVEAANVAVLVLDAQQDIADQDATIAGFALEAGRALVVAVNKWDGISEERREQVKRDISRKLYFLDFAKFHFISALKERGIDGLFDSIQAAYNAAMIKMPTPKITRVLQTAVERQQPPRAGLVRPKMRYAHQGGMNPPVIVVHGNSLHAISDSYTRYLTQTFRKAFNLQGTPLRIQYNVSENPYENADDKPKKKPLRRVSLSNRIEKREGRKEEKNRFKKKTKVSVKKQFSR
;
A
#
# COMPACT_ATOMS: atom_id res chain seq x y z
N MET A 1 -12.26 6.15 -10.26
CA MET A 1 -11.11 6.32 -9.33
C MET A 1 -11.41 5.62 -8.01
N LYS A 2 -10.38 5.27 -7.23
CA LYS A 2 -10.61 4.69 -5.90
C LYS A 2 -11.17 5.73 -4.93
N PRO A 3 -12.17 5.39 -4.12
CA PRO A 3 -12.69 6.31 -3.11
C PRO A 3 -11.62 6.59 -2.05
N THR A 4 -11.69 7.77 -1.46
CA THR A 4 -10.76 8.22 -0.41
C THR A 4 -11.50 8.44 0.90
N ILE A 5 -10.98 7.86 1.99
CA ILE A 5 -11.55 7.91 3.32
C ILE A 5 -10.59 8.65 4.27
N ALA A 6 -11.05 9.75 4.87
CA ALA A 6 -10.28 10.49 5.88
C ALA A 6 -10.67 10.06 7.30
N LEU A 7 -9.68 9.76 8.14
CA LEU A 7 -9.85 9.48 9.56
C LEU A 7 -9.62 10.75 10.37
N VAL A 8 -10.67 11.23 11.03
CA VAL A 8 -10.67 12.49 11.78
C VAL A 8 -11.03 12.22 13.24
N GLY A 9 -10.52 13.03 14.15
CA GLY A 9 -10.87 12.97 15.57
C GLY A 9 -9.78 13.56 16.45
N ARG A 10 -10.09 13.79 17.72
CA ARG A 10 -9.14 14.35 18.69
C ARG A 10 -7.90 13.46 18.87
N PRO A 11 -6.80 13.95 19.47
CA PRO A 11 -5.65 13.11 19.81
C PRO A 11 -6.05 11.88 20.64
N ASN A 12 -5.30 10.78 20.47
CA ASN A 12 -5.40 9.55 21.28
C ASN A 12 -6.70 8.72 21.21
N VAL A 13 -7.63 9.05 20.30
CA VAL A 13 -8.83 8.22 20.03
C VAL A 13 -8.52 6.91 19.29
N GLY A 14 -7.29 6.75 18.78
CA GLY A 14 -6.85 5.52 18.09
C GLY A 14 -6.93 5.57 16.56
N LYS A 15 -6.83 6.75 15.94
CA LYS A 15 -6.80 6.93 14.48
C LYS A 15 -5.68 6.14 13.80
N SER A 16 -4.44 6.28 14.26
CA SER A 16 -3.31 5.56 13.69
C SER A 16 -3.40 4.04 13.90
N THR A 17 -4.04 3.61 15.00
CA THR A 17 -4.35 2.19 15.23
C THR A 17 -5.35 1.67 14.20
N LEU A 18 -6.42 2.43 13.93
CA LEU A 18 -7.38 2.08 12.89
C LEU A 18 -6.73 2.12 11.50
N PHE A 19 -5.96 3.16 11.18
CA PHE A 19 -5.22 3.29 9.93
C PHE A 19 -4.37 2.05 9.62
N ASN A 20 -3.51 1.64 10.56
CA ASN A 20 -2.64 0.47 10.40
C ASN A 20 -3.44 -0.83 10.20
N ARG A 21 -4.61 -0.93 10.84
CA ARG A 21 -5.51 -2.06 10.65
C ARG A 21 -6.12 -2.07 9.25
N LEU A 22 -6.58 -0.92 8.77
CA LEU A 22 -7.17 -0.78 7.45
C LEU A 22 -6.14 -1.09 6.34
N THR A 23 -4.88 -0.69 6.52
CA THR A 23 -3.82 -0.94 5.53
C THR A 23 -3.20 -2.34 5.60
N ARG A 24 -3.50 -3.11 6.67
CA ARG A 24 -2.88 -4.42 7.01
C ARG A 24 -1.34 -4.39 6.99
N THR A 25 -0.75 -3.24 7.32
CA THR A 25 0.70 -3.09 7.47
C THR A 25 1.02 -3.02 8.95
N LYS A 26 1.83 -3.96 9.46
CA LYS A 26 2.42 -3.83 10.81
C LYS A 26 3.46 -2.70 10.86
N ASP A 27 4.09 -2.42 9.72
CA ASP A 27 4.94 -1.26 9.51
C ASP A 27 4.18 -0.29 8.60
N ALA A 28 3.55 0.73 9.19
CA ALA A 28 3.23 1.91 8.41
C ALA A 28 4.54 2.36 7.77
N LEU A 29 4.72 2.14 6.48
CA LEU A 29 5.66 2.94 5.71
C LEU A 29 4.99 4.29 5.58
N VAL A 30 5.16 5.05 6.66
CA VAL A 30 4.83 6.45 6.79
C VAL A 30 5.63 7.15 5.71
N HIS A 31 4.94 7.60 4.68
CA HIS A 31 5.50 8.58 3.77
C HIS A 31 5.55 9.91 4.51
N ASP A 32 6.67 10.16 5.18
CA ASP A 32 7.05 11.51 5.59
C ASP A 32 7.21 12.32 4.29
N LEU A 33 6.21 13.15 3.95
CA LEU A 33 6.19 14.09 2.82
C LEU A 33 6.58 15.49 3.34
N PRO A 34 7.83 15.97 3.29
CA PRO A 34 8.14 17.31 3.79
C PRO A 34 7.63 18.35 2.80
N GLY A 35 6.67 19.17 3.23
CA GLY A 35 5.91 20.09 2.36
C GLY A 35 4.42 19.75 2.29
N LEU A 36 4.05 18.55 2.77
CA LEU A 36 2.84 18.39 3.55
C LEU A 36 3.22 18.54 5.01
N THR A 37 2.34 19.10 5.82
CA THR A 37 2.58 19.09 7.26
C THR A 37 2.69 17.66 7.75
N ARG A 38 3.56 17.50 8.75
CA ARG A 38 4.10 16.30 9.38
C ARG A 38 3.05 15.31 9.93
N ASP A 39 1.77 15.54 9.68
CA ASP A 39 0.64 15.00 10.43
C ASP A 39 -0.28 14.10 9.59
N ARG A 40 0.02 13.84 8.30
CA ARG A 40 -0.84 13.01 7.44
C ARG A 40 -0.19 11.75 6.91
N HIS A 41 -0.79 10.60 7.23
CA HIS A 41 -0.38 9.31 6.67
C HIS A 41 -1.36 8.86 5.59
N TYR A 42 -0.84 8.39 4.47
CA TYR A 42 -1.63 7.88 3.34
C TYR A 42 -1.39 6.39 3.20
N GLY A 43 -2.44 5.62 2.92
CA GLY A 43 -2.33 4.18 2.79
C GLY A 43 -3.42 3.58 1.93
N HIS A 44 -3.18 2.37 1.45
CA HIS A 44 -4.18 1.59 0.72
C HIS A 44 -4.98 0.75 1.70
N GLY A 45 -6.30 0.98 1.75
CA GLY A 45 -7.24 0.15 2.48
C GLY A 45 -7.33 -1.25 1.89
N LYS A 46 -7.29 -2.28 2.75
CA LYS A 46 -7.39 -3.70 2.40
C LYS A 46 -8.48 -4.43 3.19
N VAL A 47 -9.28 -3.69 3.96
CA VAL A 47 -10.42 -4.22 4.72
C VAL A 47 -11.68 -3.80 3.99
N GLY A 48 -12.59 -4.72 3.70
CA GLY A 48 -13.80 -4.43 2.92
C GLY A 48 -13.76 -5.04 1.51
N SER A 49 -14.81 -4.79 0.75
CA SER A 49 -15.06 -5.39 -0.57
C SER A 49 -14.36 -4.66 -1.71
N LYS A 50 -14.19 -3.33 -1.59
CA LYS A 50 -13.60 -2.45 -2.61
C LYS A 50 -12.25 -1.88 -2.16
N PRO A 51 -11.30 -1.65 -3.08
CA PRO A 51 -10.05 -0.96 -2.76
C PRO A 51 -10.28 0.55 -2.60
N TYR A 52 -9.66 1.16 -1.60
CA TYR A 52 -9.78 2.60 -1.30
C TYR A 52 -8.47 3.17 -0.76
N LEU A 53 -8.35 4.49 -0.78
CA LEU A 53 -7.28 5.22 -0.10
C LEU A 53 -7.75 5.64 1.29
N VAL A 54 -6.91 5.47 2.30
CA VAL A 54 -7.15 5.94 3.66
C VAL A 54 -6.14 7.01 4.05
N ILE A 55 -6.61 8.03 4.74
CA ILE A 55 -5.82 9.17 5.20
C ILE A 55 -5.98 9.32 6.70
N ASP A 56 -4.89 9.23 7.46
CA ASP A 56 -4.87 9.65 8.86
C ASP A 56 -4.56 11.15 8.89
N THR A 57 -5.46 11.98 9.44
CA THR A 57 -5.28 13.45 9.42
C THR A 57 -4.52 14.00 10.62
N GLY A 58 -4.01 13.14 11.52
CA GLY A 58 -3.37 13.57 12.76
C GLY A 58 -4.36 14.07 13.81
N GLY A 59 -3.89 14.44 15.01
CA GLY A 59 -4.73 14.94 16.11
C GLY A 59 -5.53 16.20 15.72
N PHE A 60 -6.86 16.11 15.64
CA PHE A 60 -7.72 17.27 15.42
C PHE A 60 -7.83 18.07 16.71
N GLU A 61 -7.18 19.24 16.78
CA GLU A 61 -7.36 20.22 17.86
C GLU A 61 -8.07 21.46 17.32
N PRO A 62 -9.37 21.66 17.60
CA PRO A 62 -10.15 22.73 16.99
C PRO A 62 -10.02 24.10 17.66
N VAL A 63 -9.31 24.20 18.79
CA VAL A 63 -9.38 25.37 19.69
C VAL A 63 -8.06 26.12 19.75
N VAL A 64 -7.63 26.77 18.67
CA VAL A 64 -6.66 27.87 18.81
C VAL A 64 -6.85 28.95 17.73
N ASP A 65 -7.02 30.19 18.18
CA ASP A 65 -7.25 31.37 17.33
C ASP A 65 -5.96 31.96 16.71
N SER A 66 -4.78 31.43 17.05
CA SER A 66 -3.50 31.78 16.41
C SER A 66 -2.41 30.75 16.68
N GLY A 67 -1.34 30.75 15.86
CA GLY A 67 -0.19 29.85 16.02
C GLY A 67 -0.27 28.55 15.24
N ILE A 68 0.67 27.64 15.50
CA ILE A 68 0.86 26.36 14.76
C ILE A 68 -0.43 25.51 14.73
N LEU A 69 -1.21 25.55 15.80
CA LEU A 69 -2.43 24.77 15.97
C LEU A 69 -3.62 25.28 15.11
N HIS A 70 -3.68 26.58 14.78
CA HIS A 70 -4.67 27.13 13.85
C HIS A 70 -4.46 26.64 12.42
N GLU A 71 -3.18 26.54 12.00
CA GLU A 71 -2.81 25.97 10.70
C GLU A 71 -3.13 24.46 10.64
N MET A 72 -2.95 23.72 11.74
CA MET A 72 -3.36 22.29 11.83
C MET A 72 -4.87 22.09 11.67
N ALA A 73 -5.69 22.99 12.23
CA ALA A 73 -7.14 22.95 12.08
C ALA A 73 -7.59 23.22 10.62
N LYS A 74 -7.00 24.21 9.94
CA LYS A 74 -7.24 24.46 8.50
C LYS A 74 -6.85 23.27 7.63
N GLN A 75 -5.77 22.61 7.99
CA GLN A 75 -5.26 21.45 7.27
C GLN A 75 -6.19 20.24 7.41
N THR A 76 -6.68 19.93 8.61
CA THR A 76 -7.58 18.78 8.74
C THR A 76 -8.89 19.00 8.00
N LEU A 77 -9.43 20.23 8.01
CA LEU A 77 -10.59 20.61 7.20
C LEU A 77 -10.34 20.40 5.71
N GLN A 78 -9.15 20.77 5.22
CA GLN A 78 -8.78 20.52 3.83
C GLN A 78 -8.79 19.02 3.49
N ALA A 79 -8.33 18.14 4.38
CA ALA A 79 -8.38 16.69 4.15
C ALA A 79 -9.82 16.15 4.14
N VAL A 80 -10.70 16.71 4.97
CA VAL A 80 -12.13 16.39 4.99
C VAL A 80 -12.77 16.81 3.67
N ASP A 81 -12.51 18.03 3.19
CA ASP A 81 -13.11 18.56 1.96
C ASP A 81 -12.69 17.78 0.71
N GLU A 82 -11.45 17.28 0.71
CA GLU A 82 -10.85 16.52 -0.39
C GLU A 82 -11.21 15.02 -0.39
N ALA A 83 -11.59 14.46 0.77
CA ALA A 83 -11.99 13.07 0.88
C ALA A 83 -13.40 12.82 0.32
N ASP A 84 -13.65 11.58 -0.09
CA ASP A 84 -14.97 11.16 -0.55
C ASP A 84 -15.88 10.77 0.61
N ALA A 85 -15.31 10.26 1.70
CA ALA A 85 -15.99 10.00 2.97
C ALA A 85 -15.09 10.32 4.17
N VAL A 86 -15.71 10.64 5.31
CA VAL A 86 -15.00 10.95 6.55
C VAL A 86 -15.44 9.98 7.64
N VAL A 87 -14.47 9.37 8.33
CA VAL A 87 -14.72 8.60 9.56
C VAL A 87 -14.30 9.46 10.74
N PHE A 88 -15.28 9.88 11.54
CA PHE A 88 -15.03 10.63 12.76
C PHE A 88 -14.89 9.66 13.94
N LEU A 89 -13.68 9.53 14.47
CA LEU A 89 -13.35 8.65 15.58
C LEU A 89 -13.47 9.37 16.93
N VAL A 90 -14.22 8.75 17.83
CA VAL A 90 -14.33 9.11 19.24
C VAL A 90 -13.88 7.93 20.12
N ASP A 91 -13.59 8.20 21.39
CA ASP A 91 -13.11 7.18 22.33
C ASP A 91 -14.23 6.74 23.29
N GLY A 92 -14.74 5.52 23.11
CA GLY A 92 -15.82 4.96 23.92
C GLY A 92 -15.45 4.65 25.38
N ARG A 93 -14.17 4.71 25.76
CA ARG A 93 -13.75 4.56 27.17
C ARG A 93 -13.71 5.88 27.91
N THR A 94 -13.30 6.94 27.20
CA THR A 94 -13.26 8.29 27.77
C THR A 94 -14.66 8.92 27.78
N GLY A 95 -15.50 8.51 26.83
CA GLY A 95 -16.81 9.07 26.58
C GLY A 95 -16.77 10.37 25.81
N LEU A 96 -17.93 11.04 25.72
CA LEU A 96 -18.11 12.23 24.91
C LEU A 96 -17.40 13.45 25.53
N THR A 97 -16.52 14.11 24.76
CA THR A 97 -15.79 15.30 25.24
C THR A 97 -16.28 16.59 24.57
N PRO A 98 -16.05 17.77 25.18
CA PRO A 98 -16.35 19.06 24.53
C PRO A 98 -15.61 19.26 23.22
N GLN A 99 -14.39 18.74 23.10
CA GLN A 99 -13.65 18.78 21.85
C GLN A 99 -14.40 18.04 20.75
N ASP A 100 -14.90 16.83 21.02
CA ASP A 100 -15.66 16.02 20.07
C ASP A 100 -16.91 16.74 19.55
N LYS A 101 -17.60 17.51 20.41
CA LYS A 101 -18.73 18.37 20.00
C LYS A 101 -18.31 19.43 19.00
N ILE A 102 -17.18 20.13 19.25
CA ILE A 102 -16.65 21.14 18.32
C ILE A 102 -16.24 20.51 16.97
N ILE A 103 -15.64 19.31 16.97
CA ILE A 103 -15.32 18.59 15.73
C ILE A 103 -16.61 18.27 14.97
N ALA A 104 -17.60 17.69 15.65
CA ALA A 104 -18.86 17.30 15.05
C ALA A 104 -19.60 18.49 14.45
N ASP A 105 -19.64 19.63 15.12
CA ASP A 105 -20.26 20.86 14.63
C ASP A 105 -19.68 21.31 13.29
N ARG A 106 -18.35 21.19 13.12
CA ARG A 106 -17.67 21.49 11.86
C ARG A 106 -17.93 20.43 10.81
N LEU A 107 -17.86 19.15 11.18
CA LEU A 107 -18.09 18.04 10.25
C LEU A 107 -19.52 18.03 9.69
N ARG A 108 -20.52 18.45 10.47
CA ARG A 108 -21.91 18.60 9.98
C ARG A 108 -22.07 19.68 8.90
N GLN A 109 -21.15 20.63 8.82
CA GLN A 109 -21.14 21.66 7.77
C GLN A 109 -20.42 21.19 6.50
N SER A 110 -19.70 20.06 6.56
CA SER A 110 -19.04 19.50 5.39
C SER A 110 -20.06 18.90 4.42
N PRO A 111 -19.87 19.07 3.11
CA PRO A 111 -20.73 18.41 2.11
C PRO A 111 -20.44 16.90 1.99
N ARG A 112 -19.45 16.36 2.72
CA ARG A 112 -19.03 14.96 2.64
C ARG A 112 -19.79 14.08 3.64
N PRO A 113 -20.09 12.82 3.29
CA PRO A 113 -20.70 11.89 4.23
C PRO A 113 -19.74 11.61 5.40
N VAL A 114 -20.26 11.76 6.61
CA VAL A 114 -19.52 11.56 7.87
C VAL A 114 -20.07 10.35 8.60
N TYR A 115 -19.18 9.42 8.94
CA TYR A 115 -19.48 8.19 9.66
C TYR A 115 -18.87 8.25 11.06
N LEU A 116 -19.70 8.19 12.09
CA LEU A 116 -19.25 8.27 13.48
C LEU A 116 -18.79 6.90 13.98
N ALA A 117 -17.53 6.79 14.39
CA ALA A 117 -16.93 5.55 14.88
C ALA A 117 -16.51 5.68 16.35
N VAL A 118 -17.20 4.96 17.24
CA VAL A 118 -16.87 4.86 18.66
C VAL A 118 -15.81 3.77 18.83
N ASN A 119 -14.55 4.19 18.94
CA ASN A 119 -13.41 3.29 19.06
C ASN A 119 -13.18 2.82 20.50
N LYS A 120 -12.37 1.77 20.67
CA LYS A 120 -12.06 1.11 21.95
C LYS A 120 -13.28 0.45 22.61
N GLY A 121 -14.23 0.01 21.80
CA GLY A 121 -15.48 -0.62 22.24
C GLY A 121 -15.38 -2.11 22.59
N GLU A 122 -14.18 -2.68 22.68
CA GLU A 122 -13.99 -4.08 23.06
C GLU A 122 -14.62 -4.44 24.42
N GLY A 123 -15.27 -5.60 24.49
CA GLY A 123 -15.82 -6.16 25.73
C GLY A 123 -17.06 -5.47 26.30
N GLY A 124 -17.54 -4.38 25.70
CA GLY A 124 -18.73 -3.65 26.14
C GLY A 124 -20.00 -3.97 25.34
N ASN A 125 -21.16 -3.64 25.91
CA ASN A 125 -22.42 -3.68 25.16
C ASN A 125 -22.47 -2.49 24.19
N ARG A 126 -22.61 -2.76 22.88
CA ARG A 126 -22.59 -1.75 21.82
C ARG A 126 -23.65 -0.65 22.01
N ALA A 127 -24.86 -1.02 22.43
CA ALA A 127 -25.94 -0.04 22.62
C ALA A 127 -25.61 0.95 23.75
N VAL A 128 -24.97 0.47 24.81
CA VAL A 128 -24.56 1.30 25.95
C VAL A 128 -23.43 2.23 25.55
N LEU A 129 -22.41 1.71 24.85
CA LEU A 129 -21.27 2.50 24.39
C LEU A 129 -21.64 3.56 23.34
N ALA A 130 -22.66 3.31 22.52
CA ALA A 130 -23.11 4.26 21.51
C ALA A 130 -24.03 5.37 22.07
N ALA A 131 -24.70 5.13 23.21
CA ALA A 131 -25.82 5.94 23.69
C ALA A 131 -25.50 7.44 23.81
N GLU A 132 -24.38 7.79 24.43
CA GLU A 132 -23.98 9.19 24.62
C GLU A 132 -23.59 9.90 23.32
N PHE A 133 -23.13 9.15 22.31
CA PHE A 133 -22.60 9.72 21.07
C PHE A 133 -23.69 10.09 20.07
N TYR A 134 -24.94 9.66 20.27
CA TYR A 134 -26.09 10.17 19.53
C TYR A 134 -26.26 11.69 19.70
N GLU A 135 -25.78 12.28 20.81
CA GLU A 135 -25.78 13.74 21.00
C GLU A 135 -25.01 14.49 19.92
N LEU A 136 -24.09 13.85 19.20
CA LEU A 136 -23.31 14.46 18.14
C LEU A 136 -24.11 14.70 16.86
N ALA A 137 -25.31 14.11 16.73
CA ALA A 137 -26.20 14.27 15.58
C ALA A 137 -25.53 13.96 14.23
N LEU A 138 -24.74 12.87 14.18
CA LEU A 138 -24.00 12.40 13.01
C LEU A 138 -24.48 11.02 12.51
N GLY A 139 -25.73 10.68 12.79
CA GLY A 139 -26.31 9.36 12.48
C GLY A 139 -25.96 8.31 13.53
N ASP A 140 -26.10 7.04 13.14
CA ASP A 140 -25.92 5.89 14.04
C ASP A 140 -24.42 5.63 14.31
N PRO A 141 -23.97 5.62 15.58
CA PRO A 141 -22.56 5.40 15.89
C PRO A 141 -22.13 3.94 15.68
N TYR A 142 -21.06 3.74 14.93
CA TYR A 142 -20.41 2.44 14.75
C TYR A 142 -19.47 2.15 15.91
N VAL A 143 -19.81 1.18 16.76
CA VAL A 143 -18.91 0.73 17.83
C VAL A 143 -17.85 -0.21 17.27
N ILE A 144 -16.59 0.22 17.32
CA ILE A 144 -15.46 -0.50 16.76
C ILE A 144 -14.33 -0.72 17.78
N SER A 145 -13.45 -1.67 17.47
CA SER A 145 -12.13 -1.78 18.08
C SER A 145 -11.05 -1.74 17.01
N GLY A 146 -10.36 -0.62 16.87
CA GLY A 146 -9.20 -0.51 15.97
C GLY A 146 -8.06 -1.45 16.37
N ALA A 147 -7.95 -1.80 17.66
CA ALA A 147 -6.91 -2.70 18.15
C ALA A 147 -7.20 -4.18 17.87
N HIS A 148 -8.45 -4.63 18.00
CA HIS A 148 -8.84 -6.04 17.82
C HIS A 148 -9.49 -6.32 16.45
N GLY A 149 -10.10 -5.32 15.83
CA GLY A 149 -10.75 -5.37 14.52
C GLY A 149 -12.26 -5.51 14.56
N ASP A 150 -12.85 -5.60 15.75
CA ASP A 150 -14.30 -5.72 15.91
C ASP A 150 -15.02 -4.50 15.32
N GLY A 151 -16.10 -4.74 14.56
CA GLY A 151 -16.92 -3.68 13.97
C GLY A 151 -16.28 -2.93 12.78
N VAL A 152 -14.96 -3.01 12.60
CA VAL A 152 -14.24 -2.26 11.56
C VAL A 152 -14.67 -2.68 10.16
N TYR A 153 -14.89 -3.98 9.91
CA TYR A 153 -15.32 -4.47 8.61
C TYR A 153 -16.67 -3.88 8.20
N TYR A 154 -17.67 -3.91 9.08
CA TYR A 154 -19.01 -3.38 8.81
C TYR A 154 -19.00 -1.87 8.55
N LEU A 155 -18.29 -1.10 9.38
CA LEU A 155 -18.12 0.34 9.16
C LEU A 155 -17.57 0.64 7.75
N ILE A 156 -16.56 -0.11 7.32
CA ILE A 156 -15.93 0.13 6.01
C ILE A 156 -16.81 -0.37 4.87
N GLU A 157 -17.46 -1.51 5.00
CA GLU A 157 -18.41 -1.99 3.98
C GLU A 157 -19.54 -0.99 3.74
N ASP A 158 -20.17 -0.49 4.80
CA ASP A 158 -21.26 0.48 4.68
C ASP A 158 -20.80 1.77 3.98
N ILE A 159 -19.56 2.21 4.24
CA ILE A 159 -18.95 3.33 3.52
C ILE A 159 -18.78 2.98 2.03
N LEU A 160 -18.25 1.80 1.72
CA LEU A 160 -17.93 1.35 0.36
C LEU A 160 -19.17 1.01 -0.49
N GLU A 161 -20.29 0.64 0.13
CA GLU A 161 -21.56 0.41 -0.56
C GLU A 161 -22.08 1.66 -1.27
N THR A 162 -21.84 2.84 -0.67
CA THR A 162 -22.27 4.12 -1.27
C THR A 162 -21.45 4.53 -2.48
N PHE A 163 -20.26 3.94 -2.67
CA PHE A 163 -19.39 4.22 -3.80
C PHE A 163 -19.69 3.31 -5.00
N PRO A 164 -19.56 3.82 -6.23
CA PRO A 164 -19.78 3.01 -7.42
C PRO A 164 -18.90 1.76 -7.39
N GLU A 165 -19.41 0.66 -7.94
CA GLU A 165 -18.58 -0.52 -8.19
C GLU A 165 -17.35 -0.10 -9.00
N PRO A 166 -16.14 -0.62 -8.68
CA PRO A 166 -15.02 -0.42 -9.57
C PRO A 166 -15.42 -0.94 -10.93
N GLU A 167 -15.34 -0.08 -11.95
CA GLU A 167 -15.52 -0.51 -13.33
C GLU A 167 -14.63 -1.73 -13.54
N LYS A 168 -15.21 -2.81 -14.07
CA LYS A 168 -14.39 -3.91 -14.59
C LYS A 168 -13.42 -3.27 -15.56
N GLU A 169 -12.14 -3.63 -15.51
CA GLU A 169 -11.18 -3.22 -16.53
C GLU A 169 -11.73 -3.65 -17.90
N GLU A 170 -12.51 -2.79 -18.55
CA GLU A 170 -12.75 -2.83 -19.99
C GLU A 170 -11.38 -2.83 -20.66
N GLU A 171 -11.23 -3.57 -21.77
CA GLU A 171 -9.95 -3.84 -22.44
C GLU A 171 -8.95 -2.71 -22.18
N ALA A 172 -8.02 -2.94 -21.22
CA ALA A 172 -7.14 -1.88 -20.73
C ALA A 172 -6.60 -1.12 -21.93
N ALA A 173 -6.85 0.20 -21.94
CA ALA A 173 -6.48 1.08 -23.05
C ALA A 173 -5.13 0.64 -23.60
N LYS A 174 -5.06 0.26 -24.89
CA LYS A 174 -3.83 -0.30 -25.49
C LYS A 174 -2.74 0.75 -25.68
N HIS A 175 -2.83 1.86 -24.96
CA HIS A 175 -1.95 3.00 -25.04
C HIS A 175 -1.59 3.53 -23.65
N PRO A 176 -0.48 4.28 -23.53
CA PRO A 176 -0.04 4.79 -22.24
C PRO A 176 -1.04 5.80 -21.67
N VAL A 177 -1.54 5.52 -20.47
CA VAL A 177 -2.22 6.49 -19.62
C VAL A 177 -1.20 7.03 -18.62
N PHE A 178 -0.95 8.34 -18.60
CA PHE A 178 0.05 8.94 -17.72
C PHE A 178 -0.48 10.11 -16.89
N ALA A 179 0.08 10.30 -15.70
CA ALA A 179 -0.23 11.43 -14.82
C ALA A 179 1.01 12.28 -14.58
N VAL A 180 0.87 13.60 -14.62
CA VAL A 180 1.95 14.55 -14.30
C VAL A 180 1.86 14.91 -12.82
N ILE A 181 2.92 14.60 -12.06
CA ILE A 181 3.02 14.81 -10.62
C ILE A 181 4.26 15.60 -10.24
N GLY A 182 4.26 16.16 -9.04
CA GLY A 182 5.36 16.97 -8.53
C GLY A 182 4.86 18.07 -7.61
N ARG A 183 5.78 18.77 -6.95
CA ARG A 183 5.46 19.88 -6.04
C ARG A 183 4.70 21.02 -6.72
N PRO A 184 4.01 21.89 -5.96
CA PRO A 184 3.50 23.15 -6.49
C PRO A 184 4.62 23.96 -7.20
N ASN A 185 4.27 24.72 -8.23
CA ASN A 185 5.17 25.67 -8.92
C ASN A 185 6.41 25.11 -9.65
N VAL A 186 6.56 23.78 -9.74
CA VAL A 186 7.61 23.12 -10.54
C VAL A 186 7.37 23.23 -12.06
N GLY A 187 6.20 23.73 -12.47
CA GLY A 187 5.83 23.91 -13.88
C GLY A 187 5.04 22.76 -14.48
N LYS A 188 4.26 22.02 -13.68
CA LYS A 188 3.36 20.95 -14.15
C LYS A 188 2.37 21.46 -15.21
N SER A 189 1.60 22.51 -14.88
CA SER A 189 0.60 23.06 -15.80
C SER A 189 1.23 23.65 -17.06
N THR A 190 2.42 24.24 -16.94
CA THR A 190 3.22 24.67 -18.10
C THR A 190 3.59 23.49 -18.99
N LEU A 191 4.04 22.37 -18.40
CA LEU A 191 4.37 21.16 -19.16
C LEU A 191 3.15 20.56 -19.84
N VAL A 192 2.01 20.48 -19.16
CA VAL A 192 0.79 19.94 -19.76
C VAL A 192 0.29 20.83 -20.91
N ASN A 193 0.33 22.14 -20.74
CA ASN A 193 -0.03 23.07 -21.81
C ASN A 193 0.94 23.00 -23.00
N ALA A 194 2.23 22.86 -22.74
CA ALA A 194 3.22 22.67 -23.80
C ALA A 194 2.94 21.37 -24.58
N ILE A 195 2.63 20.28 -23.87
CA ILE A 195 2.23 19.01 -24.48
C ILE A 195 1.00 19.17 -25.36
N LEU A 196 -0.08 19.78 -24.86
CA LEU A 196 -1.35 19.90 -25.58
C LEU A 196 -1.32 20.98 -26.68
N GLY A 197 -0.40 21.94 -26.60
CA GLY A 197 -0.27 23.05 -27.54
C GLY A 197 0.67 22.77 -28.72
N GLU A 198 1.38 21.63 -28.73
CA GLU A 198 2.24 21.25 -29.86
C GLU A 198 1.41 21.00 -31.13
N GLU A 199 1.88 21.51 -32.28
CA GLU A 199 1.22 21.30 -33.59
C GLU A 199 0.99 19.82 -33.94
N ARG A 200 1.78 18.92 -33.33
CA ARG A 200 1.73 17.47 -33.55
C ARG A 200 0.72 16.74 -32.68
N VAL A 201 0.11 17.43 -31.71
CA VAL A 201 -0.83 16.85 -30.77
C VAL A 201 -2.25 17.12 -31.24
N ILE A 202 -2.95 16.07 -31.63
CA ILE A 202 -4.36 16.13 -32.02
C ILE A 202 -5.18 15.69 -30.80
N ALA A 203 -5.85 16.63 -30.16
CA ALA A 203 -6.74 16.36 -29.03
C ALA A 203 -8.11 15.90 -29.54
N PHE A 204 -8.65 14.83 -28.95
CA PHE A 204 -10.01 14.38 -29.23
C PHE A 204 -10.98 15.07 -28.28
N ASP A 205 -11.64 16.13 -28.72
CA ASP A 205 -12.76 16.71 -27.98
C ASP A 205 -14.01 15.83 -28.18
N MET A 206 -14.11 14.72 -27.44
CA MET A 206 -15.38 14.02 -27.33
C MET A 206 -16.33 14.82 -26.43
N ALA A 207 -17.19 15.61 -27.06
CA ALA A 207 -18.33 16.23 -26.42
C ALA A 207 -19.34 15.16 -26.01
N GLY A 208 -19.43 14.80 -24.72
CA GLY A 208 -20.61 14.11 -24.21
C GLY A 208 -20.48 12.99 -23.16
N THR A 209 -19.67 13.14 -22.11
CA THR A 209 -19.93 12.44 -20.82
C THR A 209 -19.65 13.38 -19.64
N THR A 210 -20.72 13.89 -19.05
CA THR A 210 -20.70 14.95 -18.03
C THR A 210 -20.34 14.47 -16.61
N ARG A 211 -19.33 13.60 -16.45
CA ARG A 211 -18.84 13.22 -15.11
C ARG A 211 -17.31 13.11 -14.96
N ASP A 212 -16.54 12.81 -16.00
CA ASP A 212 -15.10 12.55 -15.87
C ASP A 212 -14.24 13.56 -16.64
N SER A 213 -14.18 14.80 -16.14
CA SER A 213 -13.37 15.89 -16.72
C SER A 213 -11.85 15.75 -16.50
N ILE A 214 -11.33 14.53 -16.34
CA ILE A 214 -9.98 14.27 -15.81
C ILE A 214 -9.07 13.58 -16.83
N HIS A 215 -9.62 12.89 -17.83
CA HIS A 215 -8.86 12.24 -18.90
C HIS A 215 -8.88 13.09 -20.16
N ILE A 216 -7.71 13.34 -20.73
CA ILE A 216 -7.56 14.03 -22.02
C ILE A 216 -6.84 13.07 -22.96
N ASP A 217 -7.57 12.61 -23.98
CA ASP A 217 -7.05 11.75 -25.02
C ASP A 217 -6.46 12.59 -26.15
N PHE A 218 -5.27 12.22 -26.58
CA PHE A 218 -4.60 12.87 -27.69
C PHE A 218 -3.71 11.90 -28.46
N GLU A 219 -3.40 12.27 -29.70
CA GLU A 219 -2.50 11.52 -30.55
C GLU A 219 -1.24 12.32 -30.82
N ARG A 220 -0.09 11.65 -30.77
CA ARG A 220 1.21 12.23 -31.12
C ARG A 220 1.97 11.25 -32.00
N GLU A 221 2.39 11.69 -33.19
CA GLU A 221 3.14 10.86 -34.15
C GLU A 221 2.47 9.51 -34.48
N GLY A 222 1.13 9.50 -34.62
CA GLY A 222 0.40 8.27 -34.91
C GLY A 222 0.14 7.37 -33.68
N LYS A 223 0.56 7.78 -32.48
CA LYS A 223 0.44 7.00 -31.25
C LYS A 223 -0.55 7.68 -30.29
N PRO A 224 -1.60 6.95 -29.85
CA PRO A 224 -2.53 7.47 -28.86
C PRO A 224 -1.88 7.56 -27.47
N PHE A 225 -2.27 8.57 -26.70
CA PHE A 225 -1.90 8.78 -25.31
C PHE A 225 -3.09 9.35 -24.54
N THR A 226 -3.15 9.08 -23.24
CA THR A 226 -4.09 9.75 -22.34
C THR A 226 -3.34 10.39 -21.21
N ILE A 227 -3.60 11.68 -20.98
CA ILE A 227 -3.11 12.37 -19.79
C ILE A 227 -4.23 12.48 -18.75
N ILE A 228 -3.91 12.11 -17.52
CA ILE A 228 -4.76 12.31 -16.35
C ILE A 228 -4.39 13.65 -15.74
N ASP A 229 -5.28 14.63 -15.87
CA ASP A 229 -5.07 15.97 -15.36
C ASP A 229 -5.33 16.03 -13.84
N THR A 230 -4.27 16.19 -13.06
CA THR A 230 -4.34 16.38 -11.61
C THR A 230 -4.80 17.77 -11.20
N ALA A 231 -4.69 18.76 -12.10
CA ALA A 231 -4.95 20.16 -11.78
C ALA A 231 -5.10 21.05 -13.03
N GLY A 232 -6.33 21.16 -13.53
CA GLY A 232 -6.87 22.47 -13.91
C GLY A 232 -6.46 23.05 -15.26
N VAL A 233 -6.18 22.23 -16.28
CA VAL A 233 -5.92 22.76 -17.63
C VAL A 233 -7.18 23.40 -18.25
N ARG A 234 -8.37 22.87 -17.93
CA ARG A 234 -9.64 23.34 -18.52
C ARG A 234 -10.27 24.58 -17.88
N ARG A 235 -9.80 25.07 -16.73
CA ARG A 235 -10.39 26.27 -16.08
C ARG A 235 -9.54 27.51 -16.35
N ARG A 236 -9.52 27.97 -17.62
CA ARG A 236 -9.17 29.35 -17.91
C ARG A 236 -10.35 30.25 -17.57
N GLY A 237 -10.22 31.00 -16.49
CA GLY A 237 -11.09 32.14 -16.19
C GLY A 237 -11.28 32.35 -14.70
N LYS A 238 -10.47 33.25 -14.12
CA LYS A 238 -10.69 33.90 -12.81
C LYS A 238 -11.07 32.95 -11.67
N VAL A 239 -10.08 32.32 -11.05
CA VAL A 239 -10.24 31.81 -9.70
C VAL A 239 -8.96 32.16 -8.95
N ASP A 240 -9.11 32.86 -7.82
CA ASP A 240 -8.04 33.39 -6.98
C ASP A 240 -6.97 32.33 -6.64
N GLU A 241 -5.72 32.77 -6.49
CA GLU A 241 -4.53 32.04 -6.03
C GLU A 241 -4.77 31.10 -4.82
N ALA A 242 -5.85 31.30 -4.07
CA ALA A 242 -6.28 30.44 -2.97
C ALA A 242 -6.68 29.02 -3.39
N VAL A 243 -6.97 28.78 -4.68
CA VAL A 243 -7.46 27.48 -5.20
C VAL A 243 -6.34 26.59 -5.77
N GLU A 244 -5.10 27.09 -5.85
CA GLU A 244 -3.94 26.28 -6.28
C GLU A 244 -3.41 25.30 -5.21
N LYS A 245 -4.07 25.21 -4.04
CA LYS A 245 -3.96 24.07 -3.12
C LYS A 245 -4.63 22.82 -3.72
N PHE A 246 -4.29 22.48 -4.95
CA PHE A 246 -4.68 21.22 -5.57
C PHE A 246 -4.11 20.08 -4.73
N SER A 247 -5.04 19.42 -4.04
CA SER A 247 -4.87 18.31 -3.12
C SER A 247 -3.80 17.31 -3.54
N VAL A 248 -2.92 16.96 -2.60
CA VAL A 248 -2.04 15.79 -2.72
C VAL A 248 -2.84 14.52 -2.97
N ILE A 249 -4.08 14.43 -2.49
CA ILE A 249 -4.98 13.29 -2.71
C ILE A 249 -5.29 13.15 -4.19
N LYS A 250 -5.60 14.25 -4.90
CA LYS A 250 -5.85 14.20 -6.35
C LYS A 250 -4.62 13.76 -7.14
N ALA A 251 -3.44 14.22 -6.74
CA ALA A 251 -2.19 13.74 -7.31
C ALA A 251 -2.00 12.23 -7.08
N MET A 252 -2.31 11.74 -5.87
CA MET A 252 -2.26 10.32 -5.54
C MET A 252 -3.28 9.49 -6.34
N GLN A 253 -4.52 9.94 -6.43
CA GLN A 253 -5.59 9.30 -7.22
C GLN A 253 -5.22 9.22 -8.71
N ALA A 254 -4.64 10.28 -9.26
CA ALA A 254 -4.20 10.26 -10.65
C ALA A 254 -3.04 9.28 -10.90
N VAL A 255 -2.10 9.17 -9.95
CA VAL A 255 -1.04 8.15 -10.02
C VAL A 255 -1.65 6.75 -9.99
N GLU A 256 -2.66 6.50 -9.15
CA GLU A 256 -3.34 5.21 -9.13
C GLU A 256 -4.14 4.91 -10.41
N ALA A 257 -4.67 5.92 -11.08
CA ALA A 257 -5.39 5.76 -12.33
C ALA A 257 -4.44 5.63 -13.54
N ALA A 258 -3.22 6.15 -13.46
CA ALA A 258 -2.24 6.12 -14.55
C ALA A 258 -1.44 4.82 -14.60
N ASN A 259 -0.92 4.45 -15.77
CA ASN A 259 0.11 3.41 -15.89
C ASN A 259 1.52 3.99 -15.64
N VAL A 260 1.74 5.23 -16.10
CA VAL A 260 3.02 5.93 -16.00
C VAL A 260 2.86 7.23 -15.22
N ALA A 261 3.67 7.44 -14.20
CA ALA A 261 3.80 8.71 -13.50
C ALA A 261 4.97 9.51 -14.10
N VAL A 262 4.73 10.77 -14.44
CA VAL A 262 5.75 11.74 -14.88
C VAL A 262 6.02 12.68 -13.71
N LEU A 263 7.13 12.46 -13.01
CA LEU A 263 7.56 13.31 -11.90
C LEU A 263 8.29 14.54 -12.43
N VAL A 264 7.71 15.72 -12.22
CA VAL A 264 8.31 17.00 -12.59
C VAL A 264 9.09 17.57 -11.42
N LEU A 265 10.38 17.80 -11.63
CA LEU A 265 11.30 18.46 -10.71
C LEU A 265 11.66 19.84 -11.24
N ASP A 266 11.91 20.79 -10.35
CA ASP A 266 12.40 22.12 -10.71
C ASP A 266 13.93 22.15 -10.60
N ALA A 267 14.64 22.45 -11.69
CA ALA A 267 16.11 22.52 -11.67
C ALA A 267 16.67 23.77 -10.97
N GLN A 268 15.87 24.83 -10.84
CA GLN A 268 16.26 26.06 -10.15
C GLN A 268 16.18 25.92 -8.64
N GLN A 269 15.32 25.01 -8.16
CA GLN A 269 15.15 24.72 -6.74
C GLN A 269 15.89 23.46 -6.35
N ASP A 270 16.18 23.31 -5.06
CA ASP A 270 16.74 22.05 -4.56
C ASP A 270 15.67 20.95 -4.62
N ILE A 271 16.12 19.72 -4.85
CA ILE A 271 15.26 18.54 -4.75
C ILE A 271 14.84 18.44 -3.29
N ALA A 272 13.57 18.71 -3.02
CA ALA A 272 13.03 18.67 -1.69
C ALA A 272 12.70 17.23 -1.32
N ASP A 273 12.60 16.96 -0.03
CA ASP A 273 12.21 15.65 0.44
C ASP A 273 10.79 15.28 -0.05
N GLN A 274 9.91 16.28 -0.28
CA GLN A 274 8.59 16.07 -0.90
C GLN A 274 8.68 15.35 -2.25
N ASP A 275 9.69 15.70 -3.07
CA ASP A 275 9.85 15.13 -4.41
C ASP A 275 10.16 13.64 -4.31
N ALA A 276 11.02 13.27 -3.34
CA ALA A 276 11.34 11.88 -3.05
C ALA A 276 10.11 11.11 -2.57
N THR A 277 9.27 11.74 -1.74
CA THR A 277 8.11 11.03 -1.20
C THR A 277 6.95 10.90 -2.20
N ILE A 278 6.72 11.90 -3.07
CA ILE A 278 5.80 11.76 -4.21
C ILE A 278 6.27 10.61 -5.13
N ALA A 279 7.58 10.52 -5.37
CA ALA A 279 8.15 9.41 -6.14
C ALA A 279 8.02 8.06 -5.42
N GLY A 280 8.20 8.03 -4.10
CA GLY A 280 8.00 6.86 -3.25
C GLY A 280 6.57 6.34 -3.33
N PHE A 281 5.58 7.25 -3.29
CA PHE A 281 4.18 6.89 -3.47
C PHE A 281 3.93 6.26 -4.85
N ALA A 282 4.47 6.83 -5.93
CA ALA A 282 4.31 6.24 -7.27
C ALA A 282 4.92 4.83 -7.38
N LEU A 283 6.08 4.61 -6.74
CA LEU A 283 6.73 3.30 -6.66
C LEU A 283 5.87 2.27 -5.89
N GLU A 284 5.23 2.69 -4.80
CA GLU A 284 4.32 1.86 -4.00
C GLU A 284 2.98 1.60 -4.65
N ALA A 285 2.46 2.56 -5.42
CA ALA A 285 1.34 2.36 -6.33
C ALA A 285 1.72 1.41 -7.48
N GLY A 286 3.02 1.13 -7.66
CA GLY A 286 3.55 0.18 -8.64
C GLY A 286 3.56 0.73 -10.06
N ARG A 287 3.57 2.06 -10.20
CA ARG A 287 3.51 2.70 -11.51
C ARG A 287 4.89 2.84 -12.11
N ALA A 288 4.94 2.78 -13.43
CA ALA A 288 6.12 3.19 -14.17
C ALA A 288 6.42 4.67 -13.85
N LEU A 289 7.68 5.05 -13.86
CA LEU A 289 8.12 6.40 -13.50
C LEU A 289 9.10 6.95 -14.53
N VAL A 290 8.82 8.16 -14.98
CA VAL A 290 9.72 8.99 -15.78
C VAL A 290 9.92 10.30 -15.04
N VAL A 291 11.16 10.79 -14.97
CA VAL A 291 11.49 12.03 -14.26
C VAL A 291 11.81 13.13 -15.27
N ALA A 292 11.10 14.25 -15.17
CA ALA A 292 11.28 15.43 -15.98
C ALA A 292 11.85 16.57 -15.12
N VAL A 293 13.12 16.90 -15.31
CA VAL A 293 13.80 18.01 -14.65
C VAL A 293 13.58 19.27 -15.49
N ASN A 294 12.62 20.09 -15.08
CA ASN A 294 12.13 21.27 -15.78
C ASN A 294 12.96 22.53 -15.46
N LYS A 295 12.76 23.61 -16.24
CA LYS A 295 13.49 24.89 -16.14
C LYS A 295 15.01 24.75 -16.35
N TRP A 296 15.43 23.75 -17.13
CA TRP A 296 16.85 23.44 -17.37
C TRP A 296 17.60 24.48 -18.23
N ASP A 297 16.86 25.33 -18.94
CA ASP A 297 17.41 26.35 -19.83
C ASP A 297 17.95 27.58 -19.09
N GLY A 298 17.50 27.83 -17.86
CA GLY A 298 17.82 29.04 -17.09
C GLY A 298 18.84 28.85 -15.97
N ILE A 299 19.61 27.76 -15.98
CA ILE A 299 20.55 27.41 -14.89
C ILE A 299 22.02 27.42 -15.35
N SER A 300 22.92 27.78 -14.44
CA SER A 300 24.37 27.74 -14.65
C SER A 300 24.92 26.31 -14.67
N GLU A 301 26.12 26.11 -15.23
CA GLU A 301 26.80 24.79 -15.22
C GLU A 301 27.04 24.26 -13.80
N GLU A 302 27.46 25.13 -12.87
CA GLU A 302 27.62 24.75 -11.45
C GLU A 302 26.32 24.19 -10.86
N ARG A 303 25.19 24.83 -11.18
CA ARG A 303 23.88 24.37 -10.72
C ARG A 303 23.49 23.04 -11.38
N ARG A 304 23.80 22.84 -12.66
CA ARG A 304 23.57 21.55 -13.37
C ARG A 304 24.29 20.40 -12.69
N GLU A 305 25.55 20.60 -12.30
CA GLU A 305 26.33 19.61 -11.57
C GLU A 305 25.77 19.34 -10.16
N GLN A 306 25.32 20.38 -9.46
CA GLN A 306 24.67 20.24 -8.16
C GLN A 306 23.39 19.40 -8.27
N VAL A 307 22.50 19.72 -9.22
CA VAL A 307 21.25 18.98 -9.43
C VAL A 307 21.54 17.50 -9.75
N LYS A 308 22.52 17.20 -10.62
CA LYS A 308 22.91 15.81 -10.91
C LYS A 308 23.40 15.05 -9.67
N ARG A 309 24.16 15.71 -8.78
CA ARG A 309 24.60 15.13 -7.49
C ARG A 309 23.44 14.92 -6.52
N ASP A 310 22.49 15.86 -6.46
CA ASP A 310 21.32 15.72 -5.60
C ASP A 310 20.39 14.61 -6.08
N ILE A 311 20.22 14.43 -7.40
CA ILE A 311 19.49 13.30 -7.98
C ILE A 311 20.11 11.98 -7.53
N SER A 312 21.43 11.82 -7.72
CA SER A 312 22.09 10.55 -7.39
C SER A 312 22.09 10.24 -5.89
N ARG A 313 22.08 11.27 -5.03
CA ARG A 313 22.04 11.11 -3.57
C ARG A 313 20.63 10.89 -3.01
N LYS A 314 19.67 11.73 -3.39
CA LYS A 314 18.31 11.75 -2.82
C LYS A 314 17.35 10.80 -3.54
N LEU A 315 17.52 10.61 -4.85
CA LEU A 315 16.63 9.81 -5.69
C LEU A 315 17.29 8.51 -6.16
N TYR A 316 18.24 7.98 -5.38
CA TYR A 316 18.97 6.76 -5.72
C TYR A 316 18.07 5.53 -5.94
N PHE A 317 16.90 5.50 -5.28
CA PHE A 317 15.92 4.42 -5.40
C PHE A 317 15.14 4.46 -6.74
N LEU A 318 15.30 5.53 -7.53
CA LEU A 318 14.73 5.70 -8.86
C LEU A 318 15.70 5.33 -9.99
N ASP A 319 16.66 4.44 -9.72
CA ASP A 319 17.66 4.00 -10.71
C ASP A 319 17.05 3.35 -11.98
N PHE A 320 15.79 2.92 -11.93
CA PHE A 320 15.04 2.41 -13.07
C PHE A 320 14.45 3.51 -13.95
N ALA A 321 14.22 4.70 -13.40
CA ALA A 321 13.54 5.78 -14.09
C ALA A 321 14.50 6.50 -15.04
N LYS A 322 13.99 6.93 -16.20
CA LYS A 322 14.74 7.81 -17.11
C LYS A 322 14.56 9.26 -16.69
N PHE A 323 15.67 10.00 -16.68
CA PHE A 323 15.71 11.43 -16.39
C PHE A 323 15.79 12.21 -17.69
N HIS A 324 14.88 13.15 -17.88
CA HIS A 324 14.85 14.10 -18.99
C HIS A 324 15.08 15.50 -18.46
N PHE A 325 15.96 16.24 -19.11
CA PHE A 325 16.22 17.64 -18.78
C PHE A 325 15.49 18.51 -19.79
N ILE A 326 14.45 19.20 -19.34
CA ILE A 326 13.49 19.86 -20.22
C ILE A 326 13.33 21.34 -19.86
N SER A 327 12.77 22.08 -20.81
CA SER A 327 12.20 23.40 -20.57
C SER A 327 10.79 23.41 -21.13
N ALA A 328 9.79 23.30 -20.26
CA ALA A 328 8.38 23.35 -20.65
C ALA A 328 8.03 24.69 -21.32
N LEU A 329 8.60 25.80 -20.84
CA LEU A 329 8.33 27.13 -21.37
C LEU A 329 8.90 27.34 -22.78
N LYS A 330 10.05 26.73 -23.08
CA LYS A 330 10.71 26.82 -24.40
C LYS A 330 10.43 25.61 -25.29
N GLU A 331 9.57 24.70 -24.84
CA GLU A 331 9.22 23.45 -25.55
C GLU A 331 10.44 22.61 -25.95
N ARG A 332 11.47 22.58 -25.10
CA ARG A 332 12.72 21.83 -25.36
C ARG A 332 12.79 20.55 -24.56
N GLY A 333 13.16 19.45 -25.23
CA GLY A 333 13.38 18.14 -24.59
C GLY A 333 12.11 17.36 -24.29
N ILE A 334 10.94 17.82 -24.75
CA ILE A 334 9.65 17.16 -24.56
C ILE A 334 9.53 15.89 -25.43
N ASP A 335 10.09 15.89 -26.63
CA ASP A 335 10.04 14.72 -27.55
C ASP A 335 10.59 13.43 -26.90
N GLY A 336 11.78 13.50 -26.29
CA GLY A 336 12.39 12.36 -25.63
C GLY A 336 11.63 11.85 -24.39
N LEU A 337 10.81 12.73 -23.79
CA LEU A 337 9.94 12.38 -22.67
C LEU A 337 8.89 11.35 -23.11
N PHE A 338 8.24 11.56 -24.27
CA PHE A 338 7.21 10.68 -24.81
C PHE A 338 7.75 9.29 -25.17
N ASP A 339 8.92 9.23 -25.79
CA ASP A 339 9.59 7.95 -26.07
C ASP A 339 9.85 7.16 -24.79
N SER A 340 10.18 7.87 -23.71
CA SER A 340 10.43 7.24 -22.42
C SER A 340 9.15 6.85 -21.69
N ILE A 341 8.06 7.62 -21.82
CA ILE A 341 6.74 7.24 -21.33
C ILE A 341 6.28 5.95 -22.01
N GLN A 342 6.38 5.89 -23.35
CA GLN A 342 6.03 4.69 -24.11
C GLN A 342 6.91 3.49 -23.74
N ALA A 343 8.22 3.68 -23.63
CA ALA A 343 9.13 2.61 -23.23
C ALA A 343 8.83 2.10 -21.81
N ALA A 344 8.54 3.00 -20.88
CA ALA A 344 8.20 2.66 -19.50
C ALA A 344 6.85 1.91 -19.41
N TYR A 345 5.86 2.35 -20.18
CA TYR A 345 4.58 1.63 -20.33
C TYR A 345 4.78 0.22 -20.89
N ASN A 346 5.53 0.07 -21.98
CA ASN A 346 5.81 -1.22 -22.60
C ASN A 346 6.55 -2.16 -21.65
N ALA A 347 7.49 -1.63 -20.86
CA ALA A 347 8.20 -2.39 -19.84
C ALA A 347 7.29 -2.80 -18.67
N ALA A 348 6.37 -1.92 -18.25
CA ALA A 348 5.41 -2.21 -17.19
C ALA A 348 4.36 -3.27 -17.61
N MET A 349 3.99 -3.25 -18.88
CA MET A 349 3.01 -4.15 -19.51
C MET A 349 3.66 -5.32 -20.27
N ILE A 350 4.92 -5.66 -19.97
CA ILE A 350 5.58 -6.77 -20.65
C ILE A 350 5.02 -8.12 -20.18
N LYS A 351 4.74 -9.02 -21.14
CA LYS A 351 4.54 -10.44 -20.85
C LYS A 351 5.88 -11.15 -20.70
N MET A 352 6.11 -11.77 -19.56
CA MET A 352 7.33 -12.50 -19.23
C MET A 352 7.04 -14.01 -19.19
N PRO A 353 7.47 -14.79 -20.20
CA PRO A 353 7.22 -16.22 -20.22
C PRO A 353 7.88 -16.95 -19.04
N THR A 354 7.11 -17.76 -18.32
CA THR A 354 7.56 -18.59 -17.18
C THR A 354 8.87 -19.35 -17.44
N PRO A 355 9.10 -19.99 -18.61
CA PRO A 355 10.38 -20.66 -18.88
C PRO A 355 11.57 -19.71 -18.90
N LYS A 356 11.41 -18.49 -19.45
CA LYS A 356 12.47 -17.48 -19.48
C LYS A 356 12.76 -16.95 -18.09
N ILE A 357 11.72 -16.66 -17.29
CA ILE A 357 11.86 -16.23 -15.89
C ILE A 357 12.63 -17.30 -15.09
N THR A 358 12.19 -18.55 -15.17
CA THR A 358 12.79 -19.65 -14.40
C THR A 358 14.26 -19.89 -14.79
N ARG A 359 14.61 -19.78 -16.08
CA ARG A 359 16.02 -19.86 -16.52
C ARG A 359 16.87 -18.73 -15.92
N VAL A 360 16.38 -17.49 -15.99
CA VAL A 360 17.09 -16.34 -15.40
C VAL A 360 17.29 -16.52 -13.89
N LEU A 361 16.26 -17.02 -13.19
CA LEU A 361 16.34 -17.33 -11.76
C LEU A 361 17.44 -18.37 -11.47
N GLN A 362 17.46 -19.48 -12.21
CA GLN A 362 18.44 -20.55 -12.02
C GLN A 362 19.87 -20.03 -12.25
N THR A 363 20.09 -19.30 -13.34
CA THR A 363 21.39 -18.67 -13.63
C THR A 363 21.82 -17.68 -12.54
N ALA A 364 20.88 -16.91 -11.97
CA ALA A 364 21.15 -16.00 -10.87
C ALA A 364 21.58 -16.76 -9.60
N VAL A 365 20.88 -17.84 -9.26
CA VAL A 365 21.19 -18.68 -8.10
C VAL A 365 22.53 -19.41 -8.25
N GLU A 366 22.85 -19.89 -9.45
CA GLU A 366 24.14 -20.50 -9.78
C GLU A 366 25.28 -19.51 -9.60
N ARG A 367 25.11 -18.28 -10.10
CA ARG A 367 26.11 -17.22 -9.98
C ARG A 367 26.29 -16.77 -8.53
N GLN A 368 25.20 -16.62 -7.79
CA GLN A 368 25.21 -16.21 -6.39
C GLN A 368 24.12 -16.94 -5.61
N GLN A 369 24.56 -17.89 -4.79
CA GLN A 369 23.64 -18.66 -3.96
C GLN A 369 23.04 -17.80 -2.85
N PRO A 370 21.78 -18.06 -2.45
CA PRO A 370 21.18 -17.37 -1.31
C PRO A 370 21.96 -17.68 -0.03
N PRO A 371 22.13 -16.68 0.87
CA PRO A 371 22.75 -16.90 2.17
C PRO A 371 21.98 -17.96 2.96
N ARG A 372 22.68 -18.67 3.85
CA ARG A 372 22.02 -19.60 4.77
C ARG A 372 21.36 -18.79 5.88
N ALA A 373 20.15 -19.19 6.29
CA ALA A 373 19.51 -18.70 7.50
C ALA A 373 19.53 -19.83 8.53
N GLY A 374 20.41 -19.72 9.52
CA GLY A 374 20.69 -20.80 10.46
C GLY A 374 21.16 -22.08 9.74
N LEU A 375 20.42 -23.17 9.93
CA LEU A 375 20.74 -24.49 9.36
C LEU A 375 20.21 -24.69 7.94
N VAL A 376 19.31 -23.82 7.45
CA VAL A 376 18.60 -24.03 6.20
C VAL A 376 19.07 -23.03 5.14
N ARG A 377 19.26 -23.53 3.92
CA ARG A 377 19.46 -22.69 2.74
C ARG A 377 18.14 -22.59 1.97
N PRO A 378 17.61 -21.39 1.71
CA PRO A 378 16.46 -21.20 0.84
C PRO A 378 16.69 -21.84 -0.53
N LYS A 379 15.70 -22.56 -1.05
CA LYS A 379 15.78 -23.23 -2.36
C LYS A 379 14.66 -22.73 -3.25
N MET A 380 14.99 -21.86 -4.20
CA MET A 380 14.06 -21.38 -5.22
C MET A 380 14.04 -22.39 -6.39
N ARG A 381 12.86 -22.90 -6.75
CA ARG A 381 12.69 -23.97 -7.74
C ARG A 381 12.27 -23.45 -9.10
N TYR A 382 11.27 -22.57 -9.12
CA TYR A 382 10.74 -21.97 -10.34
C TYR A 382 10.11 -20.62 -10.03
N ALA A 383 9.85 -19.83 -11.07
CA ALA A 383 9.16 -18.56 -10.94
C ALA A 383 8.29 -18.27 -12.16
N HIS A 384 7.17 -17.59 -11.93
CA HIS A 384 6.21 -17.19 -12.96
C HIS A 384 5.81 -15.71 -12.79
N GLN A 385 5.20 -15.13 -13.81
CA GLN A 385 4.67 -13.77 -13.74
C GLN A 385 3.31 -13.78 -13.01
N GLY A 386 3.22 -13.07 -11.89
CA GLY A 386 1.99 -12.94 -11.10
C GLY A 386 1.16 -11.70 -11.41
N GLY A 387 1.71 -10.73 -12.15
CA GLY A 387 1.05 -9.47 -12.43
C GLY A 387 1.80 -8.60 -13.44
N MET A 388 1.11 -7.56 -13.92
CA MET A 388 1.59 -6.55 -14.86
C MET A 388 1.23 -5.16 -14.29
N ASN A 389 2.00 -4.13 -14.65
CA ASN A 389 1.81 -2.75 -14.18
C ASN A 389 1.64 -2.61 -12.65
N PRO A 390 2.66 -3.01 -11.85
CA PRO A 390 4.02 -3.35 -12.26
C PRO A 390 4.20 -4.84 -12.55
N PRO A 391 5.27 -5.23 -13.28
CA PRO A 391 5.65 -6.63 -13.39
C PRO A 391 5.89 -7.25 -12.01
N VAL A 392 5.18 -8.34 -11.71
CA VAL A 392 5.36 -9.12 -10.48
C VAL A 392 5.89 -10.49 -10.86
N ILE A 393 7.01 -10.90 -10.26
CA ILE A 393 7.57 -12.25 -10.37
C ILE A 393 7.30 -12.99 -9.06
N VAL A 394 6.55 -14.09 -9.15
CA VAL A 394 6.26 -14.97 -8.01
C VAL A 394 7.24 -16.13 -8.05
N VAL A 395 8.06 -16.24 -7.01
CA VAL A 395 9.08 -17.27 -6.84
C VAL A 395 8.56 -18.35 -5.90
N HIS A 396 8.70 -19.60 -6.31
CA HIS A 396 8.29 -20.78 -5.55
C HIS A 396 9.48 -21.62 -5.13
N GLY A 397 9.39 -22.24 -3.96
CA GLY A 397 10.50 -22.96 -3.39
C GLY A 397 10.31 -23.29 -1.92
N ASN A 398 11.41 -23.66 -1.27
CA ASN A 398 11.43 -24.05 0.13
C ASN A 398 12.16 -22.98 0.95
N SER A 399 11.66 -22.73 2.17
CA SER A 399 12.26 -21.80 3.14
C SER A 399 12.49 -20.40 2.56
N LEU A 400 11.55 -19.91 1.75
CA LEU A 400 11.68 -18.60 1.10
C LEU A 400 11.52 -17.43 2.09
N HIS A 401 10.87 -17.65 3.25
CA HIS A 401 10.79 -16.66 4.34
C HIS A 401 12.17 -16.25 4.88
N ALA A 402 13.20 -17.07 4.64
CA ALA A 402 14.57 -16.84 5.07
C ALA A 402 15.42 -16.06 4.05
N ILE A 403 14.84 -15.61 2.94
CA ILE A 403 15.54 -14.79 1.95
C ILE A 403 15.67 -13.36 2.48
N SER A 404 16.89 -12.83 2.50
CA SER A 404 17.16 -11.46 2.91
C SER A 404 16.74 -10.44 1.85
N ASP A 405 16.41 -9.21 2.27
CA ASP A 405 16.11 -8.10 1.37
C ASP A 405 17.25 -7.78 0.41
N SER A 406 18.50 -7.93 0.86
CA SER A 406 19.69 -7.75 0.02
C SER A 406 19.70 -8.74 -1.15
N TYR A 407 19.30 -9.99 -0.93
CA TYR A 407 19.23 -11.00 -1.97
C TYR A 407 18.04 -10.77 -2.90
N THR A 408 16.90 -10.31 -2.35
CA THR A 408 15.76 -9.85 -3.16
C THR A 408 16.17 -8.70 -4.10
N ARG A 409 16.91 -7.69 -3.62
CA ARG A 409 17.45 -6.61 -4.46
C ARG A 409 18.37 -7.12 -5.58
N TYR A 410 19.23 -8.10 -5.27
CA TYR A 410 20.08 -8.76 -6.26
C TYR A 410 19.25 -9.44 -7.36
N LEU A 411 18.23 -10.21 -7.00
CA LEU A 411 17.33 -10.85 -7.97
C LEU A 411 16.57 -9.81 -8.78
N THR A 412 16.03 -8.78 -8.14
CA THR A 412 15.31 -7.68 -8.80
C THR A 412 16.18 -7.05 -9.87
N GLN A 413 17.44 -6.72 -9.57
CA GLN A 413 18.35 -6.13 -10.55
C GLN A 413 18.70 -7.10 -11.68
N THR A 414 18.83 -8.39 -11.37
CA THR A 414 19.13 -9.43 -12.36
C THR A 414 17.97 -9.59 -13.36
N PHE A 415 16.74 -9.68 -12.87
CA PHE A 415 15.55 -9.74 -13.71
C PHE A 415 15.33 -8.46 -14.52
N ARG A 416 15.50 -7.28 -13.90
CA ARG A 416 15.39 -5.99 -14.60
C ARG A 416 16.32 -5.91 -15.80
N LYS A 417 17.58 -6.35 -15.65
CA LYS A 417 18.55 -6.42 -16.76
C LYS A 417 18.15 -7.45 -17.82
N ALA A 418 17.74 -8.65 -17.41
CA ALA A 418 17.41 -9.74 -18.34
C ALA A 418 16.16 -9.45 -19.20
N PHE A 419 15.23 -8.65 -18.69
CA PHE A 419 13.99 -8.28 -19.38
C PHE A 419 13.96 -6.83 -19.87
N ASN A 420 15.07 -6.08 -19.73
CA ASN A 420 15.19 -4.67 -20.11
C ASN A 420 14.05 -3.81 -19.53
N LEU A 421 13.76 -3.98 -18.24
CA LEU A 421 12.68 -3.28 -17.53
C LEU A 421 13.10 -1.85 -17.17
N GLN A 422 13.24 -0.98 -18.18
CA GLN A 422 13.50 0.44 -17.98
C GLN A 422 12.19 1.17 -17.66
N GLY A 423 12.24 2.12 -16.72
CA GLY A 423 11.10 2.97 -16.37
C GLY A 423 10.03 2.30 -15.51
N THR A 424 10.11 1.00 -15.23
CA THR A 424 9.15 0.30 -14.35
C THR A 424 9.83 -0.30 -13.13
N PRO A 425 9.21 -0.23 -11.94
CA PRO A 425 9.64 -1.06 -10.83
C PRO A 425 9.29 -2.54 -11.10
N LEU A 426 10.05 -3.44 -10.49
CA LEU A 426 9.83 -4.88 -10.52
C LEU A 426 9.61 -5.37 -9.09
N ARG A 427 8.53 -6.15 -8.88
CA ARG A 427 8.24 -6.76 -7.57
C ARG A 427 8.53 -8.25 -7.60
N ILE A 428 9.21 -8.73 -6.57
CA ILE A 428 9.39 -10.17 -6.34
C ILE A 428 8.54 -10.56 -5.14
N GLN A 429 7.68 -11.54 -5.34
CA GLN A 429 6.91 -12.16 -4.26
C GLN A 429 7.39 -13.58 -4.05
N TYR A 430 7.51 -13.99 -2.79
CA TYR A 430 7.87 -15.35 -2.44
C TYR A 430 6.60 -16.08 -2.01
N ASN A 431 6.29 -17.17 -2.69
CA ASN A 431 5.23 -18.05 -2.24
C ASN A 431 5.77 -18.94 -1.12
N VAL A 432 5.56 -18.49 0.13
CA VAL A 432 5.88 -19.26 1.32
C VAL A 432 4.69 -20.18 1.57
N SER A 433 4.82 -21.46 1.20
CA SER A 433 3.89 -22.47 1.71
C SER A 433 4.03 -22.50 3.22
N GLU A 434 2.95 -22.27 3.97
CA GLU A 434 2.90 -22.55 5.40
C GLU A 434 3.37 -23.99 5.59
N ASN A 435 4.45 -24.18 6.34
CA ASN A 435 4.94 -25.50 6.62
C ASN A 435 3.93 -26.14 7.60
N PRO A 436 3.17 -27.18 7.21
CA PRO A 436 2.12 -27.77 8.06
C PRO A 436 2.67 -28.35 9.37
N TYR A 437 3.99 -28.45 9.49
CA TYR A 437 4.73 -29.00 10.61
C TYR A 437 5.36 -27.94 11.52
N GLU A 438 5.30 -26.65 11.21
CA GLU A 438 5.91 -25.60 12.03
C GLU A 438 5.19 -25.43 13.39
N ASN A 439 3.88 -25.74 13.41
CA ASN A 439 3.08 -25.86 14.64
C ASN A 439 3.02 -27.29 15.21
N ALA A 440 3.86 -28.21 14.73
CA ALA A 440 3.89 -29.59 15.25
C ALA A 440 4.75 -29.73 16.51
N ASP A 441 5.66 -28.78 16.78
CA ASP A 441 6.50 -28.79 17.97
C ASP A 441 5.74 -28.35 19.24
N ASP A 442 4.60 -27.64 19.08
CA ASP A 442 3.70 -27.24 20.17
C ASP A 442 2.54 -28.23 20.41
N LYS A 443 2.47 -29.32 19.62
CA LYS A 443 1.58 -30.44 19.95
C LYS A 443 2.36 -31.43 20.82
N PRO A 444 1.83 -31.85 21.98
CA PRO A 444 2.50 -32.85 22.82
C PRO A 444 2.79 -34.07 21.94
N LYS A 445 4.09 -34.40 21.76
CA LYS A 445 4.54 -35.55 20.98
C LYS A 445 3.72 -36.76 21.40
N LYS A 446 2.77 -37.20 20.56
CA LYS A 446 2.07 -38.46 20.80
C LYS A 446 3.14 -39.54 20.83
N LYS A 447 3.42 -40.06 22.03
CA LYS A 447 4.40 -41.14 22.25
C LYS A 447 4.18 -42.20 21.17
N PRO A 448 5.23 -42.67 20.47
CA PRO A 448 5.04 -43.71 19.46
C PRO A 448 4.40 -44.93 20.12
N LEU A 449 3.21 -45.29 19.63
CA LEU A 449 2.37 -46.41 20.07
C LEU A 449 3.15 -47.74 20.22
N ARG A 450 4.31 -47.85 19.55
CA ARG A 450 5.21 -49.00 19.64
C ARG A 450 5.76 -49.25 21.05
N ARG A 451 6.14 -48.21 21.81
CA ARG A 451 6.77 -48.41 23.14
C ARG A 451 5.77 -48.84 24.21
N VAL A 452 4.53 -48.35 24.13
CA VAL A 452 3.41 -48.74 25.02
C VAL A 452 2.92 -50.16 24.71
N SER A 453 2.92 -50.58 23.44
CA SER A 453 2.51 -51.94 23.07
C SER A 453 3.50 -53.03 23.53
N LEU A 454 4.79 -52.70 23.64
CA LEU A 454 5.83 -53.61 24.14
C LEU A 454 5.83 -53.67 25.67
N SER A 455 5.69 -52.54 26.37
CA SER A 455 5.59 -52.53 27.84
C SER A 455 4.35 -53.28 28.32
N ASN A 456 3.19 -53.06 27.69
CA ASN A 456 1.95 -53.73 28.07
C ASN A 456 1.97 -55.23 27.75
N ARG A 457 2.76 -55.67 26.75
CA ARG A 457 3.00 -57.10 26.48
C ARG A 457 3.94 -57.73 27.49
N ILE A 458 4.95 -57.01 27.97
CA ILE A 458 5.89 -57.49 29.00
C ILE A 458 5.14 -57.62 30.34
N GLU A 459 4.39 -56.60 30.75
CA GLU A 459 3.56 -56.62 31.97
C GLU A 459 2.51 -57.75 31.95
N LYS A 460 1.81 -57.96 30.82
CA LYS A 460 0.89 -59.11 30.68
C LYS A 460 1.59 -60.47 30.78
N ARG A 461 2.86 -60.56 30.37
CA ARG A 461 3.63 -61.81 30.39
C ARG A 461 4.19 -62.09 31.80
N GLU A 462 4.57 -61.05 32.52
CA GLU A 462 5.00 -61.13 33.93
C GLU A 462 3.83 -61.40 34.87
N GLY A 463 2.69 -60.72 34.69
CA GLY A 463 1.46 -60.98 35.44
C GLY A 463 0.96 -62.41 35.29
N ARG A 464 0.98 -62.99 34.07
CA ARG A 464 0.64 -64.40 33.83
C ARG A 464 1.63 -65.38 34.47
N LYS A 465 2.92 -65.02 34.62
CA LYS A 465 3.92 -65.84 35.32
C LYS A 465 3.68 -65.82 36.83
N GLU A 466 3.34 -64.66 37.39
CA GLU A 466 3.01 -64.52 38.81
C GLU A 466 1.70 -65.24 39.18
N GLU A 467 0.68 -65.18 38.33
CA GLU A 467 -0.57 -65.93 38.51
C GLU A 467 -0.35 -67.45 38.49
N LYS A 468 0.46 -67.95 37.54
CA LYS A 468 0.84 -69.39 37.50
C LYS A 468 1.63 -69.82 38.73
N ASN A 469 2.51 -68.95 39.26
CA ASN A 469 3.26 -69.23 40.49
C ASN A 469 2.38 -69.18 41.75
N ARG A 470 1.39 -68.26 41.81
CA ARG A 470 0.38 -68.23 42.88
C ARG A 470 -0.53 -69.45 42.86
N PHE A 471 -0.95 -69.92 41.68
CA PHE A 471 -1.71 -71.16 41.54
C PHE A 471 -0.89 -72.37 41.99
N LYS A 472 0.37 -72.52 41.55
CA LYS A 472 1.27 -73.60 42.01
C LYS A 472 1.54 -73.58 43.53
N LYS A 473 1.62 -72.41 44.15
CA LYS A 473 1.74 -72.28 45.62
C LYS A 473 0.45 -72.67 46.34
N LYS A 474 -0.74 -72.29 45.83
CA LYS A 474 -2.03 -72.70 46.42
C LYS A 474 -2.27 -74.21 46.33
N THR A 475 -1.90 -74.87 45.22
CA THR A 475 -2.03 -76.33 45.10
C THR A 475 -1.12 -77.07 46.09
N LYS A 476 0.13 -76.61 46.29
CA LYS A 476 1.07 -77.20 47.26
C LYS A 476 0.65 -77.02 48.73
N VAL A 477 -0.12 -75.99 49.06
CA VAL A 477 -0.63 -75.77 50.43
C VAL A 477 -1.88 -76.62 50.71
N SER A 478 -2.72 -76.92 49.70
CA SER A 478 -3.88 -77.80 49.89
C SER A 478 -3.50 -79.29 50.07
N VAL A 479 -2.45 -79.77 49.40
CA VAL A 479 -2.00 -81.17 49.53
C VAL A 479 -1.28 -81.42 50.88
N LYS A 480 -0.69 -80.39 51.50
CA LYS A 480 -0.04 -80.51 52.81
C LYS A 480 -1.00 -80.44 54.01
N LYS A 481 -2.27 -80.08 53.81
CA LYS A 481 -3.29 -80.04 54.88
C LYS A 481 -4.15 -81.30 54.99
N GLN A 482 -3.95 -82.29 54.10
CA GLN A 482 -4.61 -83.61 54.17
C GLN A 482 -3.71 -84.73 54.73
N PHE A 483 -2.45 -84.43 55.09
CA PHE A 483 -1.54 -85.37 55.77
C PHE A 483 -0.84 -84.67 56.94
N SER A 484 -1.60 -84.32 57.98
CA SER A 484 -1.12 -84.17 59.36
C SER A 484 -2.33 -84.06 60.31
N ARG A 485 -2.96 -85.20 60.56
CA ARG A 485 -3.55 -85.55 61.85
C ARG A 485 -2.61 -86.55 62.50
#